data_AF-A0A0N5BED0-F1
#
_entry.id   AF-A0A0N5BED0-F1
#
_cell.length_a   1.000
_cell.length_b   1.000
_cell.length_c   1.000
_cell.angle_alpha   90.00
_cell.angle_beta   90.00
_cell.angle_gamma   90.00
#
_symmetry.space_group_name_H-M   'P 1'
#
loop_
_entity.id
_entity.type
_entity.pdbx_description
1 polymer ?
#
loop_
_entity_poly.entity_id
_entity_poly.type
_entity_poly.pdbx_seq_one_letter_code
_entity_poly.pdbx_strand_id
1 'polypeptide(L)'
;MEGCVDFSGGNYGIENTLQKGFRVVRHFLGSRIVEKIEIDNTSGNKNVPEEELKIDIEGKSIFLSKGVCRFVDHLFKNGPKRISSWEMGRNAMSCSRRPKHYISRWIDFNEKFGLGYQLSDSSVGVNFKDNSRLVVDGSMENYQYIDKNGARVCFDYDKCPTNLGKRCKLLEYFKNYMENNLLAEPPAEEHENIEIVDTGTPILLKWKRNDKCICFILLNGVFQINFLEDHTKFIISIPTSSISIIDKDNKLKTYCLEGLINGGVDAFTEEKMFYIKKVIDEWTSLKRRHEGNDDVVVAKKSNNNK
;
A
#
# COMPACT_ATOMS: atom_id res chain seq x y z
N MET A 1 -12.48 26.06 -52.57
CA MET A 1 -13.48 26.34 -51.53
C MET A 1 -13.92 24.99 -51.00
N GLU A 2 -13.29 24.55 -49.91
CA GLU A 2 -13.90 24.44 -48.57
C GLU A 2 -14.78 23.17 -48.45
N GLY A 3 -14.66 22.30 -47.45
CA GLY A 3 -13.93 22.41 -46.19
C GLY A 3 -13.84 21.06 -45.45
N CYS A 4 -13.03 21.09 -44.40
CA CYS A 4 -12.83 20.06 -43.37
C CYS A 4 -14.12 19.80 -42.56
N VAL A 5 -14.24 18.59 -42.01
CA VAL A 5 -14.59 18.41 -40.57
C VAL A 5 -13.80 17.22 -40.01
N ASP A 6 -13.00 17.53 -38.99
CA ASP A 6 -12.24 16.62 -38.12
C ASP A 6 -13.12 15.67 -37.31
N PHE A 7 -12.65 14.44 -37.12
CA PHE A 7 -13.04 13.60 -35.98
C PHE A 7 -11.91 13.61 -34.95
N SER A 8 -12.09 14.41 -33.89
CA SER A 8 -11.23 14.42 -32.71
C SER A 8 -11.32 13.09 -31.96
N GLY A 9 -10.18 12.38 -31.87
CA GLY A 9 -10.01 11.16 -31.08
C GLY A 9 -10.09 11.42 -29.57
N GLY A 10 -10.87 10.59 -28.88
CA GLY A 10 -11.04 10.64 -27.42
C GLY A 10 -9.87 9.97 -26.67
N ASN A 11 -9.37 10.65 -25.64
CA ASN A 11 -8.38 10.20 -24.67
C ASN A 11 -8.90 9.02 -23.82
N TYR A 12 -8.64 7.77 -24.23
CA TYR A 12 -9.01 6.56 -23.45
C TYR A 12 -7.82 5.78 -22.84
N GLY A 13 -6.57 6.26 -22.94
CA GLY A 13 -5.39 5.42 -22.64
C GLY A 13 -4.89 5.38 -21.19
N ILE A 14 -4.81 6.52 -20.50
CA ILE A 14 -4.01 6.63 -19.25
C ILE A 14 -4.90 6.86 -18.01
N GLU A 15 -6.03 7.54 -18.12
CA GLU A 15 -6.83 7.91 -16.94
C GLU A 15 -7.39 6.72 -16.15
N ASN A 16 -7.62 5.57 -16.80
CA ASN A 16 -8.15 4.36 -16.15
C ASN A 16 -7.07 3.50 -15.45
N THR A 17 -5.79 3.66 -15.81
CA THR A 17 -4.64 2.99 -15.17
C THR A 17 -4.09 3.78 -13.98
N LEU A 18 -4.45 5.06 -13.87
CA LEU A 18 -4.04 5.93 -12.78
C LEU A 18 -4.92 5.72 -11.55
N GLN A 19 -4.34 5.17 -10.49
CA GLN A 19 -4.96 5.29 -9.18
C GLN A 19 -4.86 6.77 -8.76
N LYS A 20 -6.00 7.48 -8.73
CA LYS A 20 -6.08 8.86 -8.18
C LYS A 20 -5.81 8.88 -6.66
N GLY A 21 -5.89 7.71 -6.04
CA GLY A 21 -5.62 7.46 -4.64
C GLY A 21 -6.92 7.18 -3.89
N PHE A 22 -6.85 7.31 -2.57
CA PHE A 22 -8.02 7.50 -1.74
C PHE A 22 -8.04 8.95 -1.23
N ARG A 23 -9.26 9.47 -1.09
CA ARG A 23 -9.53 10.67 -0.31
C ARG A 23 -9.93 10.29 1.10
N VAL A 24 -9.47 11.10 2.06
CA VAL A 24 -9.93 11.02 3.44
C VAL A 24 -11.12 11.97 3.55
N VAL A 25 -12.32 11.42 3.73
CA VAL A 25 -13.54 12.20 3.90
C VAL A 25 -13.87 12.28 5.39
N ARG A 26 -13.99 13.51 5.89
CA ARG A 26 -14.48 13.77 7.23
C ARG A 26 -16.00 13.83 7.21
N HIS A 27 -16.62 12.81 7.77
CA HIS A 27 -18.06 12.79 8.01
C HIS A 27 -18.33 13.30 9.43
N PHE A 28 -19.28 14.23 9.55
CA PHE A 28 -19.75 14.69 10.85
C PHE A 28 -20.88 13.78 11.31
N LEU A 29 -20.66 13.06 12.41
CA LEU A 29 -21.67 12.22 13.05
C LEU A 29 -22.00 12.81 14.42
N GLY A 30 -23.02 13.69 14.45
CA GLY A 30 -23.33 14.50 15.63
C GLY A 30 -22.20 15.49 15.94
N SER A 31 -21.70 15.50 17.19
CA SER A 31 -20.55 16.33 17.61
C SER A 31 -19.17 15.71 17.32
N ARG A 32 -19.12 14.51 16.71
CA ARG A 32 -17.87 13.79 16.43
C ARG A 32 -17.51 13.86 14.95
N ILE A 33 -16.22 14.12 14.67
CA ILE A 33 -15.64 14.03 13.33
C ILE A 33 -15.13 12.59 13.12
N VAL A 34 -15.62 11.92 12.09
CA VAL A 34 -15.18 10.57 11.69
C VAL A 34 -14.48 10.66 10.34
N GLU A 35 -13.21 10.29 10.28
CA GLU A 35 -12.45 10.19 9.04
C GLU A 35 -12.63 8.81 8.40
N LYS A 36 -13.27 8.77 7.22
CA LYS A 36 -13.48 7.58 6.39
C LYS A 36 -12.59 7.65 5.14
N ILE A 37 -12.10 6.50 4.71
CA ILE A 37 -11.41 6.37 3.42
C ILE A 37 -12.45 6.13 2.34
N GLU A 38 -12.45 6.96 1.31
CA GLU A 38 -13.18 6.71 0.07
C GLU A 38 -12.18 6.60 -1.07
N ILE A 39 -12.38 5.60 -1.93
CA ILE A 39 -11.62 5.46 -3.18
C ILE A 39 -12.04 6.62 -4.09
N ASP A 40 -11.07 7.34 -4.66
CA ASP A 40 -11.37 8.43 -5.58
C ASP A 40 -11.89 7.87 -6.91
N ASN A 41 -13.20 7.66 -6.99
CA ASN A 41 -13.90 7.20 -8.18
C ASN A 41 -14.34 8.34 -9.11
N THR A 42 -14.00 9.60 -8.81
CA THR A 42 -14.41 10.73 -9.65
C THR A 42 -13.68 10.72 -10.99
N SER A 43 -14.41 10.35 -12.05
CA SER A 43 -14.07 10.72 -13.43
C SER A 43 -13.94 12.25 -13.52
N GLY A 44 -13.01 12.71 -14.37
CA GLY A 44 -12.37 14.01 -14.28
C GLY A 44 -13.28 15.22 -14.06
N ASN A 45 -12.92 16.04 -13.06
CA ASN A 45 -13.23 17.46 -13.08
C ASN A 45 -11.93 18.20 -13.46
N LYS A 46 -11.94 18.93 -14.57
CA LYS A 46 -10.74 19.49 -15.24
C LYS A 46 -10.06 20.67 -14.50
N ASN A 47 -10.38 20.91 -13.23
CA ASN A 47 -9.95 22.10 -12.49
C ASN A 47 -9.28 21.76 -11.14
N VAL A 48 -8.57 20.64 -11.05
CA VAL A 48 -7.80 20.27 -9.84
C VAL A 48 -6.48 21.07 -9.84
N PRO A 49 -6.20 21.93 -8.86
CA PRO A 49 -4.95 22.68 -8.76
C PRO A 49 -3.72 21.76 -8.69
N GLU A 50 -2.57 22.20 -9.20
CA GLU A 50 -1.31 21.41 -9.16
C GLU A 50 -0.88 20.97 -7.75
N GLU A 51 -1.33 21.68 -6.72
CA GLU A 51 -1.09 21.35 -5.31
C GLU A 51 -1.94 20.17 -4.80
N GLU A 52 -3.11 19.91 -5.39
CA GLU A 52 -3.95 18.73 -5.11
C GLU A 52 -3.45 17.46 -5.84
N LEU A 53 -2.52 17.60 -6.79
CA LEU A 53 -1.87 16.47 -7.48
C LEU A 53 -0.67 15.90 -6.72
N LYS A 54 -0.16 16.62 -5.71
CA LYS A 54 0.97 16.13 -4.90
C LYS A 54 0.49 15.11 -3.88
N ILE A 55 1.16 13.96 -3.86
CA ILE A 55 0.84 12.89 -2.93
C ILE A 55 1.59 13.14 -1.62
N ASP A 56 0.87 13.50 -0.56
CA ASP A 56 1.39 13.49 0.81
C ASP A 56 1.63 12.05 1.28
N ILE A 57 2.79 11.51 0.90
CA ILE A 57 3.21 10.15 1.21
C ILE A 57 3.25 9.93 2.72
N GLU A 58 3.77 10.90 3.48
CA GLU A 58 3.98 10.76 4.91
C GLU A 58 2.65 10.74 5.66
N GLY A 59 1.80 11.75 5.45
CA GLY A 59 0.50 11.84 6.08
C GLY A 59 -0.42 10.70 5.69
N LYS A 60 -0.47 10.30 4.41
CA LYS A 60 -1.24 9.11 3.97
C LYS A 60 -0.73 7.83 4.64
N SER A 61 0.59 7.65 4.76
CA SER A 61 1.16 6.49 5.47
C SER A 61 0.77 6.46 6.94
N ILE A 62 0.91 7.59 7.66
CA ILE A 62 0.54 7.69 9.09
C ILE A 62 -0.96 7.40 9.28
N PHE A 63 -1.80 7.96 8.41
CA PHE A 63 -3.23 7.75 8.45
C PHE A 63 -3.61 6.27 8.28
N LEU A 64 -3.02 5.59 7.30
CA LEU A 64 -3.24 4.16 7.06
C LEU A 64 -2.74 3.30 8.22
N SER A 65 -1.57 3.61 8.78
CA SER A 65 -1.08 2.94 10.00
C SER A 65 -2.07 3.06 11.16
N LYS A 66 -2.61 4.26 11.41
CA LYS A 66 -3.68 4.46 12.41
C LYS A 66 -4.98 3.72 12.04
N GLY A 67 -5.28 3.61 10.75
CA GLY A 67 -6.41 2.82 10.24
C GLY A 67 -6.28 1.34 10.62
N VAL A 68 -5.10 0.77 10.44
CA VAL A 68 -4.83 -0.64 10.81
C VAL A 68 -4.89 -0.82 12.33
N CYS A 69 -4.33 0.09 13.14
CA CYS A 69 -4.49 -0.01 14.60
C CYS A 69 -5.97 0.01 15.01
N ARG A 70 -6.78 0.91 14.42
CA ARG A 70 -8.23 0.94 14.64
C ARG A 70 -8.93 -0.34 14.20
N PHE A 71 -8.52 -0.94 13.09
CA PHE A 71 -9.03 -2.23 12.62
C PHE A 71 -8.79 -3.32 13.67
N VAL A 72 -7.55 -3.45 14.15
CA VAL A 72 -7.17 -4.43 15.19
C VAL A 72 -7.93 -4.14 16.49
N ASP A 73 -7.96 -2.89 16.94
CA ASP A 73 -8.67 -2.50 18.15
C ASP A 73 -10.17 -2.79 18.08
N HIS A 74 -10.78 -2.59 16.91
CA HIS A 74 -12.19 -2.90 16.72
C HIS A 74 -12.47 -4.40 16.78
N LEU A 75 -11.60 -5.21 16.15
CA LEU A 75 -11.69 -6.67 16.19
C LEU A 75 -11.60 -7.20 17.63
N PHE A 76 -10.70 -6.64 18.45
CA PHE A 76 -10.44 -7.15 19.80
C PHE A 76 -11.16 -6.40 20.94
N LYS A 77 -11.96 -5.37 20.63
CA LYS A 77 -12.58 -4.47 21.63
C LYS A 77 -13.36 -5.21 22.72
N ASN A 78 -14.09 -6.27 22.34
CA ASN A 78 -14.97 -7.01 23.24
C ASN A 78 -14.44 -8.41 23.62
N GLY A 79 -13.20 -8.75 23.22
CA GLY A 79 -12.68 -10.12 23.30
C GLY A 79 -13.41 -11.04 22.31
N PRO A 80 -12.87 -11.24 21.09
CA PRO A 80 -13.56 -12.03 20.07
C PRO A 80 -13.69 -13.47 20.55
N LYS A 81 -14.74 -14.14 20.11
CA LYS A 81 -14.93 -15.57 20.39
C LYS A 81 -13.72 -16.34 19.87
N ARG A 82 -13.05 -17.08 20.74
CA ARG A 82 -11.96 -17.97 20.31
C ARG A 82 -12.55 -19.24 19.68
N ILE A 83 -12.14 -19.54 18.46
CA ILE A 83 -12.61 -20.70 17.69
C ILE A 83 -11.42 -21.50 17.16
N SER A 84 -11.66 -22.69 16.62
CA SER A 84 -10.64 -23.46 15.91
C SER A 84 -10.32 -22.86 14.53
N SER A 85 -9.11 -23.09 14.02
CA SER A 85 -8.71 -22.65 12.67
C SER A 85 -9.62 -23.23 11.57
N TRP A 86 -10.14 -24.45 11.77
CA TRP A 86 -11.07 -25.07 10.84
C TRP A 86 -12.43 -24.37 10.82
N GLU A 87 -12.98 -24.01 11.98
CA GLU A 87 -14.21 -23.23 12.07
C GLU A 87 -14.02 -21.84 11.45
N MET A 88 -12.90 -21.18 11.73
CA MET A 88 -12.57 -19.88 11.14
C MET A 88 -12.55 -20.00 9.61
N GLY A 89 -11.88 -21.01 9.07
CA GLY A 89 -11.84 -21.27 7.63
C GLY A 89 -13.21 -21.39 6.97
N ARG A 90 -14.22 -21.95 7.65
CA ARG A 90 -15.60 -21.98 7.13
C ARG A 90 -16.28 -20.61 7.16
N ASN A 91 -15.96 -19.76 8.13
CA ASN A 91 -16.53 -18.41 8.26
C ASN A 91 -15.99 -17.43 7.19
N ALA A 92 -14.87 -17.75 6.56
CA ALA A 92 -14.27 -16.97 5.47
C ALA A 92 -15.23 -16.78 4.28
N MET A 93 -16.21 -17.67 4.09
CA MET A 93 -17.22 -17.60 3.02
C MET A 93 -18.15 -16.37 3.09
N SER A 94 -18.11 -15.59 4.17
CA SER A 94 -19.01 -14.45 4.38
C SER A 94 -18.53 -13.13 3.76
N CYS A 95 -17.28 -13.06 3.27
CA CYS A 95 -16.72 -11.81 2.77
C CYS A 95 -16.85 -11.67 1.26
N SER A 96 -17.50 -10.59 0.82
CA SER A 96 -17.77 -10.35 -0.61
C SER A 96 -16.76 -9.44 -1.29
N ARG A 97 -15.82 -8.80 -0.57
CA ARG A 97 -14.93 -7.76 -1.13
C ARG A 97 -13.47 -7.91 -0.69
N ARG A 98 -12.54 -7.85 -1.65
CA ARG A 98 -11.09 -7.92 -1.42
C ARG A 98 -10.36 -6.87 -2.27
N PRO A 99 -9.21 -6.31 -1.79
CA PRO A 99 -8.36 -5.51 -2.66
C PRO A 99 -7.82 -6.33 -3.83
N LYS A 100 -7.70 -5.70 -5.01
CA LYS A 100 -7.06 -6.31 -6.19
C LYS A 100 -5.57 -6.61 -5.98
N HIS A 101 -4.88 -5.68 -5.31
CA HIS A 101 -3.43 -5.64 -5.29
C HIS A 101 -2.87 -6.05 -3.94
N TYR A 102 -1.86 -6.93 -3.97
CA TYR A 102 -0.92 -7.20 -2.88
C TYR A 102 0.49 -7.38 -3.46
N ILE A 103 1.52 -7.27 -2.63
CA ILE A 103 2.92 -7.50 -3.02
C ILE A 103 3.17 -9.01 -3.14
N SER A 104 3.42 -9.49 -4.35
CA SER A 104 3.71 -10.89 -4.67
C SER A 104 5.20 -11.21 -4.53
N ARG A 105 6.08 -10.29 -4.97
CA ARG A 105 7.54 -10.40 -4.88
C ARG A 105 8.16 -9.08 -4.42
N TRP A 106 9.33 -9.16 -3.80
CA TRP A 106 10.10 -7.98 -3.41
C TRP A 106 11.60 -8.30 -3.35
N ILE A 107 12.42 -7.30 -3.61
CA ILE A 107 13.87 -7.35 -3.46
C ILE A 107 14.33 -6.12 -2.68
N ASP A 108 15.00 -6.38 -1.57
CA ASP A 108 15.62 -5.34 -0.75
C ASP A 108 17.08 -5.13 -1.16
N PHE A 109 17.30 -4.13 -2.02
CA PHE A 109 18.62 -3.60 -2.35
C PHE A 109 18.78 -2.16 -1.82
N ASN A 110 18.25 -1.90 -0.63
CA ASN A 110 18.16 -0.56 -0.07
C ASN A 110 19.52 0.15 0.13
N GLU A 111 20.60 -0.61 0.33
CA GLU A 111 21.94 -0.02 0.45
C GLU A 111 22.35 0.78 -0.78
N LYS A 112 22.05 0.26 -1.99
CA LYS A 112 22.49 0.83 -3.27
C LYS A 112 21.37 1.58 -4.00
N PHE A 113 20.18 1.00 -4.07
CA PHE A 113 19.14 1.45 -5.01
C PHE A 113 17.82 1.78 -4.32
N GLY A 114 17.38 0.90 -3.40
CA GLY A 114 16.05 0.96 -2.82
C GLY A 114 15.37 -0.42 -2.80
N LEU A 115 14.05 -0.42 -2.69
CA LEU A 115 13.23 -1.63 -2.70
C LEU A 115 12.51 -1.78 -4.04
N GLY A 116 12.76 -2.88 -4.74
CA GLY A 116 11.96 -3.32 -5.89
C GLY A 116 10.82 -4.23 -5.42
N TYR A 117 9.65 -4.14 -6.05
CA TYR A 117 8.50 -4.98 -5.74
C TYR A 117 7.65 -5.28 -6.97
N GLN A 118 6.97 -6.42 -6.94
CA GLN A 118 5.97 -6.80 -7.92
C GLN A 118 4.63 -7.00 -7.20
N LEU A 119 3.56 -6.55 -7.83
CA LEU A 119 2.19 -6.72 -7.36
C LEU A 119 1.59 -8.04 -7.90
N SER A 120 0.43 -8.40 -7.37
CA SER A 120 -0.34 -9.59 -7.75
C SER A 120 -0.83 -9.58 -9.19
N ASP A 121 -0.93 -8.41 -9.83
CA ASP A 121 -1.30 -8.26 -11.24
C ASP A 121 -0.08 -8.07 -12.18
N SER A 122 1.10 -8.47 -11.71
CA SER A 122 2.38 -8.35 -12.40
C SER A 122 2.93 -6.94 -12.58
N SER A 123 2.21 -5.89 -12.16
CA SER A 123 2.74 -4.52 -12.09
C SER A 123 4.00 -4.46 -11.23
N VAL A 124 4.95 -3.59 -11.58
CA VAL A 124 6.25 -3.51 -10.91
C VAL A 124 6.49 -2.09 -10.41
N GLY A 125 7.10 -1.98 -9.23
CA GLY A 125 7.52 -0.69 -8.73
C GLY A 125 8.85 -0.71 -8.00
N VAL A 126 9.41 0.48 -7.84
CA VAL A 126 10.66 0.72 -7.14
C VAL A 126 10.49 1.94 -6.23
N ASN A 127 10.79 1.75 -4.94
CA ASN A 127 11.00 2.85 -4.01
C ASN A 127 12.50 3.13 -3.92
N PHE A 128 12.95 4.23 -4.52
CA PHE A 128 14.36 4.59 -4.55
C PHE A 128 14.82 5.19 -3.23
N LYS A 129 16.13 5.10 -2.98
CA LYS A 129 16.79 5.64 -1.78
C LYS A 129 16.64 7.16 -1.63
N ASP A 130 16.45 7.89 -2.73
CA ASP A 130 16.20 9.34 -2.74
C ASP A 130 14.75 9.71 -2.42
N ASN A 131 13.94 8.75 -1.96
CA ASN A 131 12.51 8.85 -1.69
C ASN A 131 11.63 9.10 -2.92
N SER A 132 12.16 8.99 -4.13
CA SER A 132 11.35 8.91 -5.35
C SER A 132 10.79 7.50 -5.56
N ARG A 133 9.73 7.39 -6.37
CA ARG A 133 9.06 6.13 -6.69
C ARG A 133 8.82 6.05 -8.18
N LEU A 134 8.96 4.85 -8.74
CA LEU A 134 8.55 4.56 -10.10
C LEU A 134 7.73 3.29 -10.09
N VAL A 135 6.57 3.32 -10.75
CA VAL A 135 5.67 2.18 -10.88
C VAL A 135 5.26 2.07 -12.34
N VAL A 136 5.07 0.84 -12.81
CA VAL A 136 4.53 0.54 -14.13
C VAL A 136 3.52 -0.60 -14.00
N ASP A 137 2.49 -0.58 -14.84
CA ASP A 137 1.52 -1.65 -14.93
C ASP A 137 2.12 -2.96 -15.48
N GLY A 138 1.36 -4.05 -15.40
CA GLY A 138 1.79 -5.38 -15.84
C GLY A 138 2.09 -5.48 -17.34
N SER A 139 1.57 -4.58 -18.19
CA SER A 139 1.89 -4.53 -19.62
C SER A 139 3.19 -3.78 -19.93
N MET A 140 3.81 -3.12 -18.93
CA MET A 140 5.00 -2.28 -19.11
C MET A 140 4.75 -1.05 -19.99
N GLU A 141 3.52 -0.57 -20.06
CA GLU A 141 3.14 0.54 -20.94
C GLU A 141 2.93 1.84 -20.16
N ASN A 142 2.26 1.77 -19.00
CA ASN A 142 1.82 2.95 -18.26
C ASN A 142 2.69 3.20 -17.03
N TYR A 143 3.64 4.13 -17.13
CA TYR A 143 4.54 4.49 -16.04
C TYR A 143 4.01 5.65 -15.19
N GLN A 144 4.32 5.58 -13.91
CA GLN A 144 4.02 6.60 -12.92
C GLN A 144 5.26 6.86 -12.07
N TYR A 145 5.80 8.07 -12.16
CA TYR A 145 6.90 8.54 -11.34
C TYR A 145 6.39 9.53 -10.29
N ILE A 146 6.87 9.39 -9.05
CA ILE A 146 6.64 10.35 -7.97
C ILE A 146 7.99 10.79 -7.43
N ASP A 147 8.22 12.09 -7.42
CA ASP A 147 9.44 12.65 -6.84
C ASP A 147 9.40 12.63 -5.30
N LYS A 148 10.51 13.04 -4.68
CA LYS A 148 10.64 13.12 -3.21
C LYS A 148 9.64 14.09 -2.54
N ASN A 149 9.05 15.02 -3.30
CA ASN A 149 8.10 16.01 -2.83
C ASN A 149 6.64 15.58 -3.08
N GLY A 150 6.42 14.37 -3.60
CA GLY A 150 5.09 13.87 -3.93
C GLY A 150 4.57 14.32 -5.29
N ALA A 151 5.34 15.07 -6.09
CA ALA A 151 4.93 15.48 -7.42
C ALA A 151 4.91 14.28 -8.36
N ARG A 152 3.78 14.07 -9.04
CA ARG A 152 3.52 12.90 -9.88
C ARG A 152 3.62 13.25 -11.37
N VAL A 153 4.26 12.38 -12.12
CA VAL A 153 4.33 12.43 -13.59
C VAL A 153 3.99 11.06 -14.14
N CYS A 154 3.13 11.01 -15.16
CA CYS A 154 2.75 9.77 -15.83
C CYS A 154 3.20 9.83 -17.29
N PHE A 155 3.65 8.71 -17.84
CA PHE A 155 4.17 8.64 -19.19
C PHE A 155 4.09 7.23 -19.75
N ASP A 156 3.99 7.13 -21.07
CA ASP A 156 4.13 5.87 -21.80
C ASP A 156 5.61 5.51 -21.95
N TYR A 157 5.93 4.24 -22.19
CA TYR A 157 7.31 3.77 -22.42
C TYR A 157 8.11 4.66 -23.40
N ASP A 158 7.54 4.93 -24.58
CA ASP A 158 8.18 5.71 -25.65
C ASP A 158 8.30 7.21 -25.33
N LYS A 159 7.55 7.69 -24.32
CA LYS A 159 7.53 9.09 -23.88
C LYS A 159 8.31 9.28 -22.58
N CYS A 160 9.17 8.33 -22.23
CA CYS A 160 9.98 8.38 -21.02
C CYS A 160 10.84 9.66 -20.95
N PRO A 161 10.70 10.48 -19.89
CA PRO A 161 11.55 11.65 -19.70
C PRO A 161 13.04 11.27 -19.63
N THR A 162 13.90 12.04 -20.29
CA THR A 162 15.34 11.75 -20.43
C THR A 162 16.05 11.56 -19.08
N ASN A 163 15.62 12.27 -18.04
CA ASN A 163 16.16 12.17 -16.67
C ASN A 163 15.72 10.90 -15.91
N LEU A 164 14.73 10.16 -16.41
CA LEU A 164 14.21 8.93 -15.80
C LEU A 164 14.71 7.65 -16.47
N GLY A 165 15.36 7.72 -17.64
CA GLY A 165 15.80 6.52 -18.38
C GLY A 165 16.65 5.53 -17.56
N LYS A 166 17.54 6.01 -16.69
CA LYS A 166 18.32 5.12 -15.78
C LYS A 166 17.43 4.42 -14.74
N ARG A 167 16.39 5.10 -14.24
CA ARG A 167 15.43 4.55 -13.28
C ARG A 167 14.54 3.50 -13.93
N CYS A 168 14.07 3.73 -15.16
CA CYS A 168 13.28 2.75 -15.92
C CYS A 168 14.07 1.46 -16.20
N LYS A 169 15.33 1.58 -16.64
CA LYS A 169 16.21 0.41 -16.83
C LYS A 169 16.45 -0.39 -15.55
N LEU A 170 16.58 0.29 -14.41
CA LEU A 170 16.73 -0.37 -13.12
C LEU A 170 15.44 -1.08 -12.68
N LEU A 171 14.27 -0.49 -12.95
CA LEU A 171 12.98 -1.13 -12.73
C LEU A 171 12.86 -2.41 -13.57
N GLU A 172 13.18 -2.36 -14.86
CA GLU A 172 13.20 -3.53 -15.76
C GLU A 172 14.15 -4.62 -15.24
N TYR A 173 15.33 -4.22 -14.74
CA TYR A 173 16.25 -5.15 -14.11
C TYR A 173 15.62 -5.85 -12.89
N PHE A 174 14.96 -5.11 -11.99
CA PHE A 174 14.26 -5.71 -10.86
C PHE A 174 13.13 -6.63 -11.29
N LYS A 175 12.32 -6.23 -12.29
CA LYS A 175 11.27 -7.10 -12.86
C LYS A 175 11.86 -8.43 -13.31
N ASN A 176 12.85 -8.39 -14.19
CA ASN A 176 13.48 -9.59 -14.75
C ASN A 176 14.14 -10.43 -13.66
N TYR A 177 14.78 -9.81 -12.68
CA TYR A 177 15.35 -10.54 -11.56
C TYR A 177 14.28 -11.25 -10.74
N MET A 178 13.19 -10.56 -10.36
CA MET A 178 12.10 -11.13 -9.57
C MET A 178 11.45 -12.31 -10.29
N GLU A 179 11.17 -12.17 -11.59
CA GLU A 179 10.51 -13.22 -12.38
C GLU A 179 11.39 -14.44 -12.60
N ASN A 180 12.71 -14.25 -12.74
CA ASN A 180 13.64 -15.36 -12.99
C ASN A 180 14.15 -16.05 -11.73
N ASN A 181 14.16 -15.37 -10.56
CA ASN A 181 14.82 -15.87 -9.36
C ASN A 181 13.90 -16.08 -8.16
N LEU A 182 12.69 -15.51 -8.15
CA LEU A 182 11.78 -15.59 -7.01
C LEU A 182 10.51 -16.36 -7.36
N LEU A 183 10.22 -17.38 -6.54
CA LEU A 183 8.94 -18.09 -6.58
C LEU A 183 7.82 -17.12 -6.19
N ALA A 184 6.78 -17.05 -7.02
CA ALA A 184 5.52 -16.41 -6.68
C ALA A 184 4.39 -17.09 -7.43
N GLU A 185 4.13 -18.33 -7.05
CA GLU A 185 2.92 -19.01 -7.48
C GLU A 185 1.71 -18.24 -6.92
N PRO A 186 0.74 -17.85 -7.78
CA PRO A 186 -0.50 -17.27 -7.32
C PRO A 186 -1.13 -18.19 -6.27
N PRO A 187 -1.62 -17.65 -5.14
CA PRO A 187 -2.17 -18.48 -4.09
C PRO A 187 -3.46 -19.14 -4.56
N ALA A 188 -3.70 -20.36 -4.11
CA ALA A 188 -4.95 -21.06 -4.37
C ALA A 188 -6.09 -20.35 -3.64
N GLU A 189 -7.06 -19.81 -4.38
CA GLU A 189 -8.23 -19.17 -3.78
C GLU A 189 -9.23 -20.21 -3.29
N GLU A 190 -9.54 -20.21 -1.99
CA GLU A 190 -10.54 -21.12 -1.42
C GLU A 190 -11.98 -20.56 -1.51
N HIS A 191 -12.16 -19.36 -2.07
CA HIS A 191 -13.44 -18.67 -2.18
C HIS A 191 -13.70 -18.20 -3.61
N GLU A 192 -14.80 -18.68 -4.17
CA GLU A 192 -15.32 -18.21 -5.45
C GLU A 192 -16.25 -17.00 -5.22
N ASN A 193 -16.37 -16.10 -6.21
CA ASN A 193 -17.28 -14.94 -6.22
C ASN A 193 -16.95 -13.77 -5.25
N ILE A 194 -15.66 -13.47 -5.02
CA ILE A 194 -15.26 -12.24 -4.34
C ILE A 194 -15.22 -11.08 -5.34
N GLU A 195 -15.92 -9.99 -5.03
CA GLU A 195 -15.79 -8.73 -5.76
C GLU A 195 -14.42 -8.12 -5.50
N ILE A 196 -13.63 -7.97 -6.57
CA ILE A 196 -12.33 -7.33 -6.52
C ILE A 196 -12.50 -5.82 -6.65
N VAL A 197 -12.12 -5.10 -5.59
CA VAL A 197 -12.28 -3.65 -5.51
C VAL A 197 -10.92 -2.99 -5.66
N ASP A 198 -10.65 -2.39 -6.83
CA ASP A 198 -9.70 -1.28 -7.02
C ASP A 198 -9.63 -0.89 -8.51
N THR A 199 -9.35 0.38 -8.80
CA THR A 199 -9.00 0.85 -10.16
C THR A 199 -7.63 1.52 -10.16
N GLY A 200 -6.73 1.03 -11.01
CA GLY A 200 -5.38 1.56 -11.21
C GLY A 200 -4.29 0.89 -10.38
N THR A 201 -3.04 1.00 -10.85
CA THR A 201 -1.88 0.37 -10.20
C THR A 201 -1.47 1.15 -8.94
N PRO A 202 -1.48 0.52 -7.74
CA PRO A 202 -1.16 1.22 -6.51
C PRO A 202 0.34 1.40 -6.33
N ILE A 203 0.66 2.38 -5.50
CA ILE A 203 2.03 2.81 -5.25
C ILE A 203 2.41 2.44 -3.81
N LEU A 204 3.59 1.85 -3.63
CA LEU A 204 4.14 1.60 -2.32
C LEU A 204 4.55 2.91 -1.63
N LEU A 205 3.77 3.34 -0.64
CA LEU A 205 4.06 4.54 0.14
C LEU A 205 5.28 4.32 1.02
N LYS A 206 5.26 3.24 1.79
CA LYS A 206 6.30 2.90 2.75
C LYS A 206 6.43 1.41 2.95
N TRP A 207 7.63 1.01 3.36
CA TRP A 207 7.95 -0.34 3.76
C TRP A 207 8.90 -0.32 4.96
N LYS A 208 8.90 -1.40 5.73
CA LYS A 208 9.85 -1.59 6.84
C LYS A 208 10.09 -3.07 7.06
N ARG A 209 11.33 -3.44 7.32
CA ARG A 209 11.75 -4.81 7.60
C ARG A 209 12.38 -4.90 8.98
N ASN A 210 12.17 -6.03 9.65
CA ASN A 210 12.95 -6.48 10.80
C ASN A 210 13.27 -7.98 10.61
N ASP A 211 13.86 -8.61 11.64
CA ASP A 211 14.28 -10.01 11.56
C ASP A 211 13.12 -11.01 11.44
N LYS A 212 11.89 -10.60 11.78
CA LYS A 212 10.70 -11.47 11.80
C LYS A 212 9.77 -11.26 10.61
N CYS A 213 9.73 -10.06 10.05
CA CYS A 213 8.75 -9.69 9.04
C CYS A 213 9.21 -8.53 8.15
N ILE A 214 8.51 -8.39 7.03
CA ILE A 214 8.52 -7.18 6.20
C ILE A 214 7.10 -6.66 6.04
N CYS A 215 6.92 -5.34 6.17
CA CYS A 215 5.65 -4.65 6.09
C CYS A 215 5.63 -3.68 4.90
N PHE A 216 4.46 -3.51 4.30
CA PHE A 216 4.20 -2.65 3.15
C PHE A 216 2.91 -1.86 3.37
N ILE A 217 2.92 -0.58 2.97
CA ILE A 217 1.74 0.29 2.95
C ILE A 217 1.55 0.78 1.52
N LEU A 218 0.47 0.37 0.88
CA LEU A 218 0.09 0.78 -0.48
C LEU A 218 -0.87 1.97 -0.45
N LEU A 219 -0.79 2.81 -1.48
CA LEU A 219 -1.63 4.00 -1.67
C LEU A 219 -3.11 3.67 -1.91
N ASN A 220 -3.49 2.41 -2.07
CA ASN A 220 -4.90 1.99 -2.12
C ASN A 220 -5.48 1.65 -0.74
N GLY A 221 -4.70 1.84 0.34
CA GLY A 221 -5.14 1.54 1.69
C GLY A 221 -4.96 0.08 2.11
N VAL A 222 -4.18 -0.69 1.35
CA VAL A 222 -3.70 -2.01 1.75
C VAL A 222 -2.47 -1.86 2.64
N PHE A 223 -2.53 -2.50 3.81
CA PHE A 223 -1.37 -2.83 4.63
C PHE A 223 -1.09 -4.32 4.47
N GLN A 224 0.15 -4.68 4.17
CA GLN A 224 0.56 -6.07 4.07
C GLN A 224 1.75 -6.33 4.98
N ILE A 225 1.73 -7.46 5.68
CA ILE A 225 2.86 -8.00 6.42
C ILE A 225 3.16 -9.41 5.94
N ASN A 226 4.43 -9.70 5.70
CA ASN A 226 4.92 -11.05 5.39
C ASN A 226 5.81 -11.51 6.54
N PHE A 227 5.45 -12.61 7.18
CA PHE A 227 6.24 -13.25 8.22
C PHE A 227 7.32 -14.11 7.57
N LEU A 228 8.58 -13.93 7.99
CA LEU A 228 9.73 -14.55 7.33
C LEU A 228 9.93 -16.02 7.73
N GLU A 229 9.54 -16.39 8.95
CA GLU A 229 9.77 -17.72 9.51
C GLU A 229 8.79 -18.77 8.99
N ASP A 230 7.49 -18.43 8.92
CA ASP A 230 6.42 -19.37 8.52
C ASP A 230 5.82 -19.06 7.15
N HIS A 231 6.36 -18.06 6.45
CA HIS A 231 5.92 -17.58 5.14
C HIS A 231 4.45 -17.14 5.03
N THR A 232 3.76 -16.97 6.17
CA THR A 232 2.38 -16.49 6.21
C THR A 232 2.32 -14.99 5.93
N LYS A 233 1.23 -14.55 5.30
CA LYS A 233 1.05 -13.16 4.87
C LYS A 233 -0.33 -12.67 5.27
N PHE A 234 -0.39 -11.49 5.86
CA PHE A 234 -1.64 -10.84 6.24
C PHE A 234 -1.79 -9.55 5.43
N ILE A 235 -2.91 -9.43 4.73
CA ILE A 235 -3.23 -8.33 3.82
C ILE A 235 -4.50 -7.66 4.36
N ILE A 236 -4.34 -6.56 5.09
CA ILE A 236 -5.44 -5.79 5.68
C ILE A 236 -5.79 -4.65 4.72
N SER A 237 -7.05 -4.61 4.30
CA SER A 237 -7.58 -3.55 3.46
C SER A 237 -8.54 -2.69 4.27
N ILE A 238 -8.16 -1.43 4.48
CA ILE A 238 -9.01 -0.47 5.19
C ILE A 238 -10.27 -0.11 4.38
N PRO A 239 -10.22 0.16 3.06
CA PRO A 239 -11.41 0.51 2.28
C PRO A 239 -12.48 -0.58 2.26
N THR A 240 -12.08 -1.85 2.14
CA THR A 240 -13.01 -2.99 2.13
C THR A 240 -13.29 -3.54 3.52
N SER A 241 -12.62 -3.02 4.57
CA SER A 241 -12.71 -3.53 5.94
C SER A 241 -12.56 -5.05 5.99
N SER A 242 -11.56 -5.58 5.29
CA SER A 242 -11.30 -7.01 5.18
C SER A 242 -9.83 -7.34 5.41
N ILE A 243 -9.60 -8.60 5.75
CA ILE A 243 -8.27 -9.18 5.92
C ILE A 243 -8.15 -10.44 5.07
N SER A 244 -7.10 -10.52 4.27
CA SER A 244 -6.76 -11.72 3.50
C SER A 244 -5.52 -12.37 4.08
N ILE A 245 -5.55 -13.68 4.26
CA ILE A 245 -4.45 -14.47 4.82
C ILE A 245 -3.99 -15.44 3.74
N ILE A 246 -2.70 -15.36 3.40
CA ILE A 246 -2.01 -16.39 2.62
C ILE A 246 -1.26 -17.26 3.63
N ASP A 247 -1.65 -18.52 3.73
CA ASP A 247 -1.02 -19.46 4.65
C ASP A 247 0.28 -20.07 4.08
N LYS A 248 0.90 -20.95 4.86
CA LYS A 248 2.14 -21.66 4.51
C LYS A 248 1.98 -22.61 3.31
N ASP A 249 0.75 -23.03 3.02
CA ASP A 249 0.42 -23.92 1.91
C ASP A 249 0.00 -23.11 0.67
N ASN A 250 0.28 -21.79 0.69
CA ASN A 250 -0.05 -20.82 -0.35
C ASN A 250 -1.56 -20.75 -0.65
N LYS A 251 -2.42 -20.95 0.36
CA LYS A 251 -3.87 -20.81 0.20
C LYS A 251 -4.33 -19.45 0.69
N LEU A 252 -5.19 -18.81 -0.09
CA LEU A 252 -5.72 -17.48 0.17
C LEU A 252 -7.15 -17.54 0.69
N LYS A 253 -7.34 -17.06 1.92
CA LYS A 253 -8.65 -16.86 2.56
C LYS A 253 -8.88 -15.40 2.86
N THR A 254 -10.12 -14.94 2.70
CA THR A 254 -10.48 -13.53 2.97
C THR A 254 -11.62 -13.47 3.98
N TYR A 255 -11.50 -12.56 4.93
CA TYR A 255 -12.45 -12.37 6.02
C TYR A 255 -12.84 -10.91 6.11
N CYS A 256 -14.12 -10.64 6.27
CA CYS A 256 -14.60 -9.29 6.54
C CYS A 256 -14.51 -9.04 8.06
N LEU A 257 -14.21 -7.81 8.46
CA LEU A 257 -14.03 -7.44 9.87
C LEU A 257 -15.25 -7.81 10.74
N GLU A 258 -16.45 -7.51 10.25
CA GLU A 258 -17.70 -7.88 10.92
C GLU A 258 -17.87 -9.40 11.05
N GLY A 259 -17.49 -10.15 10.01
CA GLY A 259 -17.50 -11.61 10.03
C GLY A 259 -16.56 -12.19 11.09
N LEU A 260 -15.38 -11.58 11.30
CA LEU A 260 -14.46 -11.98 12.35
C LEU A 260 -14.95 -11.60 13.76
N ILE A 261 -15.56 -10.42 13.91
CA ILE A 261 -16.13 -9.96 15.19
C ILE A 261 -17.25 -10.90 15.64
N ASN A 262 -18.15 -11.27 14.72
CA ASN A 262 -19.31 -12.11 15.02
C ASN A 262 -18.98 -13.61 15.03
N GLY A 263 -18.09 -14.04 14.13
CA GLY A 263 -17.75 -15.45 13.93
C GLY A 263 -16.65 -15.95 14.88
N GLY A 264 -15.77 -15.07 15.34
CA GLY A 264 -14.61 -15.42 16.15
C GLY A 264 -13.30 -15.51 15.35
N VAL A 265 -12.20 -15.62 16.09
CA VAL A 265 -10.83 -15.75 15.55
C VAL A 265 -10.13 -16.95 16.17
N ASP A 266 -9.23 -17.56 15.41
CA ASP A 266 -8.36 -18.59 15.95
C ASP A 266 -7.14 -18.00 16.68
N ALA A 267 -6.47 -18.85 17.46
CA ALA A 267 -5.33 -18.45 18.29
C ALA A 267 -4.17 -17.89 17.47
N PHE A 268 -3.93 -18.47 16.29
CA PHE A 268 -2.85 -18.06 15.39
C PHE A 268 -3.10 -16.65 14.85
N THR A 269 -4.30 -16.39 14.32
CA THR A 269 -4.67 -15.06 13.82
C THR A 269 -4.63 -14.03 14.93
N GLU A 270 -5.13 -14.37 16.12
CA GLU A 270 -5.09 -13.49 17.29
C GLU A 270 -3.65 -13.06 17.64
N GLU A 271 -2.73 -14.03 17.78
CA GLU A 271 -1.32 -13.75 18.05
C GLU A 271 -0.68 -12.85 16.98
N LYS A 272 -0.89 -13.17 15.71
CA LYS A 272 -0.34 -12.40 14.58
C LYS A 272 -0.91 -10.98 14.54
N MET A 273 -2.19 -10.78 14.83
CA MET A 273 -2.82 -9.46 14.87
C MET A 273 -2.29 -8.58 16.01
N PHE A 274 -2.03 -9.14 17.18
CA PHE A 274 -1.34 -8.42 18.26
C PHE A 274 0.09 -8.03 17.85
N TYR A 275 0.81 -8.93 17.18
CA TYR A 275 2.14 -8.62 16.66
C TYR A 275 2.10 -7.51 15.59
N ILE A 276 1.14 -7.55 14.66
CA ILE A 276 0.93 -6.52 13.64
C ILE A 276 0.76 -5.14 14.30
N LYS A 277 -0.11 -5.04 15.32
CA LYS A 277 -0.31 -3.79 16.05
C LYS A 277 0.99 -3.30 16.68
N LYS A 278 1.74 -4.18 17.35
CA LYS A 278 3.05 -3.86 17.94
C LYS A 278 4.03 -3.30 16.90
N VAL A 279 4.14 -3.93 15.72
CA VAL A 279 5.02 -3.48 14.64
C VAL A 279 4.63 -2.07 14.16
N ILE A 280 3.34 -1.80 14.03
CA ILE A 280 2.84 -0.48 13.60
C ILE A 280 3.11 0.59 14.67
N ASP A 281 2.91 0.27 15.94
CA ASP A 281 3.21 1.18 17.06
C ASP A 281 4.71 1.50 17.12
N GLU A 282 5.59 0.52 16.89
CA GLU A 282 7.04 0.73 16.76
C GLU A 282 7.39 1.57 15.53
N TRP A 283 6.73 1.32 14.40
CA TRP A 283 6.93 2.08 13.17
C TRP A 283 6.57 3.56 13.32
N THR A 284 5.49 3.86 14.05
CA THR A 284 5.01 5.22 14.27
C THR A 284 5.75 5.95 15.42
N SER A 285 6.20 5.24 16.45
CA SER A 285 6.89 5.83 17.61
C SER A 285 8.35 6.23 17.36
N LEU A 286 9.08 5.51 16.49
CA LEU A 286 10.48 5.84 16.15
C LEU A 286 10.63 7.22 15.50
N LYS A 287 9.60 7.71 14.79
CA LYS A 287 9.62 9.05 14.18
C LYS A 287 9.64 10.19 15.20
N ARG A 288 8.97 10.02 16.35
CA ARG A 288 8.97 11.03 17.42
C ARG A 288 10.34 11.24 18.08
N ARG A 289 11.29 10.29 17.92
CA ARG A 289 12.64 10.41 18.49
C ARG A 289 13.63 11.16 17.59
N HIS A 290 13.40 11.19 16.27
CA HIS A 290 14.27 11.90 15.33
C HIS A 290 13.90 13.37 15.15
N GLU A 291 12.66 13.78 15.42
CA GLU A 291 12.24 15.18 15.36
C GLU A 291 12.53 15.97 16.66
N GLY A 292 12.96 15.29 17.74
CA GLY A 292 13.15 15.90 19.06
C GLY A 292 14.61 16.25 19.43
N ASN A 293 15.58 15.98 18.56
CA ASN A 293 17.01 16.11 18.89
C ASN A 293 17.79 17.15 18.08
N ASP A 294 17.15 17.85 17.13
CA ASP A 294 17.84 18.83 16.27
C ASP A 294 17.77 20.28 16.79
N ASP A 295 17.11 20.53 17.93
CA ASP A 295 16.91 21.89 18.47
C ASP A 295 17.45 22.11 19.90
N VAL A 296 18.67 21.64 20.23
CA VAL A 296 19.44 22.24 21.36
C VAL A 296 20.94 22.14 21.11
N VAL A 297 21.50 23.00 20.24
CA VAL A 297 22.92 23.39 20.36
C VAL A 297 22.97 24.71 21.12
N VAL A 298 23.06 24.63 22.45
CA VAL A 298 23.46 25.80 23.25
C VAL A 298 24.95 26.02 22.98
N ALA A 299 25.24 27.07 22.20
CA ALA A 299 26.58 27.58 22.00
C ALA A 299 27.20 27.96 23.35
N LYS A 300 28.19 27.18 23.82
CA LYS A 300 29.08 27.63 24.89
C LYS A 300 29.93 28.78 24.35
N LYS A 301 29.63 30.00 24.78
CA LYS A 301 30.52 31.15 24.63
C LYS A 301 31.85 30.82 25.32
N SER A 302 32.93 30.83 24.54
CA SER A 302 34.29 30.90 25.06
C SER A 302 34.49 32.26 25.73
N ASN A 303 34.64 32.26 27.05
CA ASN A 303 35.13 33.42 27.78
C ASN A 303 36.66 33.35 27.77
N ASN A 304 37.28 34.14 26.92
CA ASN A 304 38.64 34.62 27.15
C ASN A 304 38.61 35.58 28.34
N ASN A 305 39.42 35.31 29.37
CA ASN A 305 40.02 36.36 30.18
C ASN A 305 41.20 35.83 31.00
N LYS A 306 42.36 36.44 30.70
CA LYS A 306 43.66 36.50 31.42
C LYS A 306 44.42 35.20 31.68
#